data_AF-A0A934GHV7-F1
#
_entry.id   AF-A0A934GHV7-F1
#
_cell.length_a   1.000
_cell.length_b   1.000
_cell.length_c   1.000
_cell.angle_alpha   90.00
_cell.angle_beta   90.00
_cell.angle_gamma   90.00
#
_symmetry.space_group_name_H-M   'P 1'
#
loop_
_entity.id
_entity.type
_entity.pdbx_description
1 polymer ?
#
loop_
_entity_poly.entity_id
_entity_poly.type
_entity_poly.pdbx_seq_one_letter_code
_entity_poly.pdbx_strand_id
1 'polypeptide(L)'
;MVKNFVFVACAVMIAVMAQVSFVAAQTDSDGIARAPQAFSSADFGVARIGILPTSNLYFLKELQRNIQRVFAFSAANKAKLEMKIANEKAAEIAKMQEMGVTERDVMDRALEGYEKVQERLGKALTKVKEGKESRARDEVLMRATEQSEKHGEFLQGLARTVGDKGRAREIIMKAEEAVRGTAEASLEKATDEIDRAQEFIAEVEIMFEEEAVSQEGATTTAPVLGQPQQLLAQAQERLDKATAAFDAEKYGEAYGQARAAIAIASHAKRILDMNAEASSAEGDEENTNEDGGAAADESGRNEGCLCAQVYSPVCGVDGKTYGNACEANCQKKAVARAGECTEGETKRSGSSAQENDKASSQNIITETRMVSIEGFAFSPKEITIKKGTKVTWMNKDAAAHQIASNPHPLHTSLPELASPVLARGESYSFTFQKTGTIGYHCHLHPSMQGKITVIE
;
A
#
# COMPACT_ATOMS: atom_id res chain seq x y z
N MET A 1 -11.52 -33.76 7.02
CA MET A 1 -10.06 -33.49 6.92
C MET A 1 -9.56 -32.37 7.83
N VAL A 2 -10.45 -31.56 8.43
CA VAL A 2 -10.11 -30.40 9.31
C VAL A 2 -9.35 -30.77 10.60
N LYS A 3 -9.48 -32.00 11.12
CA LYS A 3 -8.82 -32.42 12.37
C LYS A 3 -7.31 -32.70 12.26
N ASN A 4 -6.78 -32.91 11.05
CA ASN A 4 -5.35 -33.18 10.88
C ASN A 4 -4.50 -31.91 10.78
N PHE A 5 -5.11 -30.73 10.57
CA PHE A 5 -4.38 -29.47 10.33
C PHE A 5 -4.09 -28.65 11.59
N VAL A 6 -4.92 -28.76 12.63
CA VAL A 6 -4.63 -28.15 13.95
C VAL A 6 -3.34 -28.75 14.56
N PHE A 7 -3.02 -30.00 14.20
CA PHE A 7 -1.76 -30.63 14.59
C PHE A 7 -0.55 -30.10 13.80
N VAL A 8 -0.73 -29.61 12.57
CA VAL A 8 0.33 -29.01 11.75
C VAL A 8 0.68 -27.61 12.25
N ALA A 9 -0.32 -26.80 12.61
CA ALA A 9 -0.10 -25.46 13.19
C ALA A 9 0.63 -25.51 14.56
N CYS A 10 0.28 -26.47 15.42
CA CYS A 10 1.02 -26.70 16.68
C CYS A 10 2.41 -27.29 16.47
N ALA A 11 2.63 -28.12 15.44
CA ALA A 11 3.94 -28.69 15.14
C ALA A 11 4.91 -27.65 14.56
N VAL A 12 4.42 -26.67 13.79
CA VAL A 12 5.22 -25.54 13.28
C VAL A 12 5.64 -24.60 14.43
N MET A 13 4.74 -24.32 15.38
CA MET A 13 5.08 -23.56 16.60
C MET A 13 6.15 -24.21 17.48
N ILE A 14 6.24 -25.54 17.50
CA ILE A 14 7.29 -26.28 18.24
C ILE A 14 8.59 -26.38 17.41
N ALA A 15 8.51 -26.46 16.09
CA ALA A 15 9.69 -26.49 15.21
C ALA A 15 10.44 -25.16 15.16
N VAL A 16 9.73 -24.03 15.22
CA VAL A 16 10.32 -22.67 15.24
C VAL A 16 11.08 -22.38 16.54
N MET A 17 10.65 -22.96 17.67
CA MET A 17 11.37 -22.86 18.96
C MET A 17 12.61 -23.76 19.04
N ALA A 18 12.75 -24.76 18.15
CA ALA A 18 13.84 -25.75 18.20
C ALA A 18 15.04 -25.44 17.28
N GLN A 19 15.03 -24.33 16.52
CA GLN A 19 16.17 -23.90 15.70
C GLN A 19 17.01 -22.77 16.32
N VAL A 20 16.75 -22.41 17.58
CA VAL A 20 17.48 -21.38 18.36
C VAL A 20 18.89 -21.85 18.80
N SER A 21 19.55 -22.70 18.01
CA SER A 21 20.98 -23.02 18.16
C SER A 21 21.69 -23.27 16.82
N PHE A 22 21.06 -23.00 15.68
CA PHE A 22 21.69 -23.21 14.37
C PHE A 22 21.35 -22.10 13.37
N VAL A 23 21.59 -20.83 13.72
CA VAL A 23 21.81 -19.75 12.75
C VAL A 23 23.04 -18.92 13.17
N ALA A 24 24.04 -19.61 13.70
CA ALA A 24 25.42 -19.18 13.55
C ALA A 24 25.93 -19.91 12.29
N ALA A 25 26.16 -19.16 11.21
CA ALA A 25 26.54 -19.62 9.87
C ALA A 25 25.37 -20.02 8.93
N GLN A 26 24.68 -19.03 8.37
CA GLN A 26 24.29 -19.14 6.97
C GLN A 26 25.56 -19.09 6.12
N THR A 27 26.12 -20.26 5.80
CA THR A 27 26.95 -20.44 4.61
C THR A 27 26.03 -20.87 3.49
N ASP A 28 25.85 -20.02 2.48
CA ASP A 28 25.35 -20.47 1.18
C ASP A 28 26.28 -21.59 0.66
N SER A 29 25.74 -22.44 -0.23
CA SER A 29 26.42 -23.60 -0.82
C SER A 29 27.76 -23.32 -1.52
N ASP A 30 28.16 -22.05 -1.63
CA ASP A 30 29.40 -21.61 -2.27
C ASP A 30 30.50 -21.19 -1.28
N GLY A 31 30.27 -21.23 0.04
CA GLY A 31 31.34 -20.98 1.02
C GLY A 31 31.97 -19.58 0.97
N ILE A 32 31.36 -18.63 0.26
CA ILE A 32 31.79 -17.23 0.21
C ILE A 32 31.06 -16.47 1.31
N ALA A 33 31.80 -16.04 2.34
CA ALA A 33 31.28 -15.07 3.31
C ALA A 33 30.80 -13.83 2.55
N ARG A 34 29.49 -13.61 2.51
CA ARG A 34 28.88 -12.43 1.87
C ARG A 34 29.51 -11.19 2.49
N ALA A 35 30.13 -10.35 1.67
CA ALA A 35 30.66 -9.06 2.11
C ALA A 35 29.55 -8.32 2.89
N PRO A 36 29.87 -7.67 4.03
CA PRO A 36 28.86 -6.97 4.80
C PRO A 36 28.12 -5.99 3.88
N GLN A 37 26.79 -6.08 3.82
CA GLN A 37 26.00 -5.10 3.11
C GLN A 37 26.34 -3.72 3.67
N ALA A 38 26.83 -2.84 2.80
CA ALA A 38 27.10 -1.46 3.17
C ALA A 38 25.77 -0.70 3.15
N PHE A 39 25.25 -0.40 4.34
CA PHE A 39 24.04 0.38 4.49
C PHE A 39 24.31 1.87 4.25
N SER A 40 23.35 2.54 3.63
CA SER A 40 23.35 3.96 3.33
C SER A 40 22.11 4.64 3.91
N SER A 41 22.12 5.98 3.97
CA SER A 41 20.93 6.73 4.39
C SER A 41 19.69 6.52 3.52
N ALA A 42 19.89 6.17 2.25
CA ALA A 42 18.79 5.90 1.33
C ALA A 42 18.02 4.63 1.73
N ASP A 43 18.69 3.64 2.31
CA ASP A 43 18.08 2.37 2.72
C ASP A 43 17.07 2.55 3.87
N PHE A 44 17.24 3.62 4.66
CA PHE A 44 16.33 4.04 5.73
C PHE A 44 15.33 5.13 5.30
N GLY A 45 15.28 5.49 4.02
CA GLY A 45 14.40 6.55 3.51
C GLY A 45 14.77 7.96 4.00
N VAL A 46 16.03 8.19 4.37
CA VAL A 46 16.51 9.47 4.90
C VAL A 46 17.23 10.24 3.80
N ALA A 47 16.53 11.20 3.17
CA ALA A 47 17.06 11.96 2.04
C ALA A 47 18.23 12.89 2.39
N ARG A 48 18.30 13.41 3.63
CA ARG A 48 19.39 14.28 4.09
C ARG A 48 19.77 13.95 5.53
N ILE A 49 21.00 13.48 5.71
CA ILE A 49 21.60 13.33 7.03
C ILE A 49 22.05 14.72 7.48
N GLY A 50 21.35 15.28 8.47
CA GLY A 50 21.73 16.55 9.10
C GLY A 50 22.96 16.40 10.00
N ILE A 51 22.92 17.03 11.18
CA ILE A 51 24.01 16.95 12.17
C ILE A 51 24.20 15.49 12.63
N LEU A 52 25.45 15.01 12.58
CA LEU A 52 25.86 13.67 13.05
C LEU A 52 26.18 13.68 14.56
N PRO A 53 26.13 12.52 15.23
CA PRO A 53 26.53 12.37 16.64
C PRO A 53 27.96 12.81 16.95
N THR A 54 28.84 12.84 15.95
CA THR A 54 30.22 13.34 16.06
C THR A 54 30.30 14.87 16.25
N SER A 55 29.23 15.62 15.97
CA SER A 55 29.22 17.08 16.07
C SER A 55 28.85 17.56 17.48
N ASN A 56 29.55 18.59 17.96
CA ASN A 56 29.25 19.27 19.22
C ASN A 56 27.83 19.88 19.27
N LEU A 57 27.20 20.14 18.12
CA LEU A 57 25.85 20.71 18.03
C LEU A 57 24.75 19.64 17.95
N TYR A 58 25.09 18.34 18.08
CA TYR A 58 24.11 17.25 18.01
C TYR A 58 22.99 17.35 19.05
N PHE A 59 23.27 17.98 20.20
CA PHE A 59 22.26 18.22 21.24
C PHE A 59 21.03 19.00 20.74
N LEU A 60 21.19 19.88 19.74
CA LEU A 60 20.07 20.61 19.14
C LEU A 60 19.11 19.66 18.42
N LYS A 61 19.65 18.62 17.78
CA LYS A 61 18.86 17.59 17.09
C LYS A 61 18.07 16.75 18.09
N GLU A 62 18.70 16.36 19.20
CA GLU A 62 18.02 15.65 20.29
C GLU A 62 16.95 16.51 20.98
N LEU A 63 17.22 17.80 21.17
CA LEU A 63 16.22 18.75 21.68
C LEU A 63 15.01 18.84 20.75
N GLN A 64 15.22 18.98 19.44
CA GLN A 64 14.14 19.00 18.45
C GLN A 64 13.29 17.72 18.50
N ARG A 65 13.93 16.55 18.60
CA ARG A 65 13.22 15.25 18.73
C ARG A 65 12.38 15.19 20.00
N ASN A 66 12.91 15.68 21.12
CA ASN A 66 12.17 15.75 22.38
C ASN A 66 10.96 16.67 22.29
N ILE A 67 11.09 17.81 21.62
CA ILE A 67 9.96 18.73 21.38
C ILE A 67 8.90 18.05 20.51
N GLN A 68 9.28 17.39 19.41
CA GLN A 68 8.35 16.67 18.54
C GLN A 68 7.56 15.59 19.30
N ARG A 69 8.18 14.90 20.25
CA ARG A 69 7.52 13.88 21.09
C ARG A 69 6.41 14.45 21.95
N VAL A 70 6.56 15.68 22.45
CA VAL A 70 5.52 16.35 23.26
C VAL A 70 4.24 16.58 22.44
N PHE A 71 4.38 16.86 21.15
CA PHE A 71 3.26 17.12 20.25
C PHE A 71 2.66 15.85 19.60
N ALA A 72 3.29 14.69 19.79
CA ALA A 72 2.73 13.42 19.33
C ALA A 72 1.73 12.90 20.36
N PHE A 73 0.46 13.32 20.28
CA PHE A 73 -0.53 13.03 21.33
C PHE A 73 -1.09 11.59 21.27
N SER A 74 -1.36 11.05 20.08
CA SER A 74 -1.92 9.69 19.92
C SER A 74 -0.83 8.61 19.92
N ALA A 75 -1.18 7.38 20.31
CA ALA A 75 -0.27 6.24 20.25
C ALA A 75 0.26 6.00 18.83
N ALA A 76 -0.61 6.12 17.82
CA ALA A 76 -0.25 6.02 16.40
C ALA A 76 0.74 7.10 15.98
N ASN A 77 0.53 8.36 16.37
CA ASN A 77 1.45 9.46 16.02
C ASN A 77 2.79 9.32 16.76
N LYS A 78 2.79 8.82 18.00
CA LYS A 78 4.03 8.50 18.73
C LYS A 78 4.82 7.41 18.02
N ALA A 79 4.16 6.32 17.60
CA ALA A 79 4.80 5.27 16.85
C ALA A 79 5.38 5.79 15.52
N LYS A 80 4.60 6.54 14.73
CA LYS A 80 5.07 7.17 13.48
C LYS A 80 6.28 8.07 13.69
N LEU A 81 6.30 8.85 14.78
CA LEU A 81 7.43 9.70 15.13
C LEU A 81 8.67 8.90 15.53
N GLU A 82 8.55 7.91 16.41
CA GLU A 82 9.71 7.11 16.85
C GLU A 82 10.26 6.26 15.68
N MET A 83 9.40 5.74 14.80
CA MET A 83 9.82 5.11 13.53
C MET A 83 10.71 6.04 12.70
N LYS A 84 10.26 7.28 12.49
CA LYS A 84 11.05 8.30 11.78
C LYS A 84 12.40 8.55 12.46
N ILE A 85 12.42 8.69 13.78
CA ILE A 85 13.65 8.94 14.54
C ILE A 85 14.59 7.73 14.47
N ALA A 86 14.06 6.51 14.51
CA ALA A 86 14.84 5.29 14.37
C ALA A 86 15.52 5.22 12.99
N ASN A 87 14.79 5.52 11.91
CA ASN A 87 15.38 5.61 10.56
C ASN A 87 16.51 6.65 10.50
N GLU A 88 16.29 7.84 11.07
CA GLU A 88 17.33 8.88 11.13
C GLU A 88 18.57 8.42 11.89
N LYS A 89 18.40 7.75 13.03
CA LYS A 89 19.53 7.25 13.84
C LYS A 89 20.28 6.11 13.15
N ALA A 90 19.57 5.18 12.50
CA ALA A 90 20.20 4.13 11.71
C ALA A 90 21.04 4.74 10.57
N ALA A 91 20.49 5.72 9.85
CA ALA A 91 21.20 6.46 8.82
C ALA A 91 22.43 7.23 9.36
N GLU A 92 22.33 7.83 10.55
CA GLU A 92 23.47 8.49 11.22
C GLU A 92 24.60 7.48 11.52
N ILE A 93 24.26 6.32 12.09
CA ILE A 93 25.25 5.27 12.41
C ILE A 93 25.88 4.72 11.13
N ALA A 94 25.07 4.42 10.11
CA ALA A 94 25.57 3.97 8.81
C ALA A 94 26.55 4.99 8.19
N LYS A 95 26.24 6.29 8.28
CA LYS A 95 27.14 7.34 7.79
C LYS A 95 28.42 7.45 8.62
N MET A 96 28.34 7.26 9.94
CA MET A 96 29.53 7.21 10.79
C MET A 96 30.45 6.05 10.41
N GLN A 97 29.89 4.88 10.08
CA GLN A 97 30.67 3.75 9.56
C GLN A 97 31.30 4.06 8.20
N GLU A 98 30.53 4.66 7.28
CA GLU A 98 31.02 5.08 5.96
C GLU A 98 32.18 6.08 6.08
N MET A 99 32.11 6.98 7.05
CA MET A 99 33.18 7.95 7.36
C MET A 99 34.37 7.33 8.13
N GLY A 100 34.32 6.04 8.47
CA GLY A 100 35.37 5.36 9.21
C GLY A 100 35.53 5.88 10.64
N VAL A 101 34.45 6.32 11.29
CA VAL A 101 34.50 6.78 12.70
C VAL A 101 34.81 5.59 13.61
N THR A 102 36.02 5.57 14.19
CA THR A 102 36.49 4.48 15.07
C THR A 102 36.42 4.81 16.56
N GLU A 103 35.97 6.02 16.92
CA GLU A 103 35.87 6.48 18.31
C GLU A 103 34.78 5.68 19.05
N ARG A 104 35.21 4.75 19.92
CA ARG A 104 34.30 3.84 20.64
C ARG A 104 33.19 4.55 21.40
N ASP A 105 33.53 5.61 22.14
CA ASP A 105 32.55 6.36 22.95
C ASP A 105 31.49 7.09 22.10
N VAL A 106 31.82 7.46 20.86
CA VAL A 106 30.86 8.10 19.95
C VAL A 106 29.93 7.04 19.35
N MET A 107 30.48 5.90 18.94
CA MET A 107 29.68 4.78 18.42
C MET A 107 28.76 4.20 19.48
N ASP A 108 29.25 3.97 20.71
CA ASP A 108 28.45 3.48 21.84
C ASP A 108 27.27 4.42 22.12
N ARG A 109 27.50 5.74 22.19
CA ARG A 109 26.42 6.72 22.40
C ARG A 109 25.41 6.75 21.25
N ALA A 110 25.85 6.60 20.02
CA ALA A 110 24.96 6.54 18.86
C ALA A 110 24.07 5.30 18.92
N LEU A 111 24.66 4.14 19.26
CA LEU A 111 23.95 2.88 19.42
C LEU A 111 22.98 2.89 20.60
N GLU A 112 23.38 3.41 21.77
CA GLU A 112 22.47 3.56 22.92
C GLU A 112 21.30 4.49 22.59
N GLY A 113 21.57 5.55 21.82
CA GLY A 113 20.54 6.45 21.34
C GLY A 113 19.54 5.75 20.42
N TYR A 114 20.00 4.83 19.58
CA TYR A 114 19.17 4.03 18.70
C TYR A 114 18.35 2.97 19.46
N GLU A 115 18.99 2.22 20.36
CA GLU A 115 18.36 1.25 21.28
C GLU A 115 17.18 1.90 22.04
N LYS A 116 17.40 3.07 22.65
CA LYS A 116 16.35 3.79 23.40
C LYS A 116 15.16 4.19 22.54
N VAL A 117 15.38 4.45 21.25
CA VAL A 117 14.28 4.76 20.33
C VAL A 117 13.51 3.49 19.98
N GLN A 118 14.19 2.37 19.78
CA GLN A 118 13.54 1.08 19.56
C GLN A 118 12.67 0.65 20.75
N GLU A 119 13.16 0.80 21.99
CA GLU A 119 12.34 0.53 23.18
C GLU A 119 11.08 1.41 23.25
N ARG A 120 11.19 2.69 22.89
CA ARG A 120 10.05 3.62 22.87
C ARG A 120 9.07 3.27 21.77
N LEU A 121 9.59 2.89 20.60
CA LEU A 121 8.79 2.42 19.48
C LEU A 121 7.98 1.18 19.89
N GLY A 122 8.62 0.16 20.47
CA GLY A 122 7.94 -1.03 20.98
C GLY A 122 6.80 -0.68 21.94
N LYS A 123 7.05 0.18 22.93
CA LYS A 123 6.00 0.67 23.88
C LYS A 123 4.87 1.42 23.18
N ALA A 124 5.17 2.20 22.14
CA ALA A 124 4.16 2.90 21.37
C ALA A 124 3.32 1.91 20.54
N LEU A 125 3.94 0.89 19.95
CA LEU A 125 3.27 -0.13 19.16
C LEU A 125 2.38 -1.05 20.01
N THR A 126 2.78 -1.39 21.24
CA THR A 126 1.88 -2.09 22.19
C THR A 126 0.61 -1.28 22.45
N LYS A 127 0.74 0.03 22.67
CA LYS A 127 -0.43 0.92 22.86
C LYS A 127 -1.28 1.07 21.60
N VAL A 128 -0.65 1.01 20.42
CA VAL A 128 -1.36 0.98 19.14
C VAL A 128 -2.13 -0.34 19.00
N LYS A 129 -1.52 -1.49 19.35
CA LYS A 129 -2.15 -2.82 19.37
C LYS A 129 -3.40 -2.82 20.27
N GLU A 130 -3.33 -2.20 21.44
CA GLU A 130 -4.42 -2.14 22.44
C GLU A 130 -5.48 -1.05 22.17
N GLY A 131 -5.27 -0.19 21.16
CA GLY A 131 -6.17 0.95 20.89
C GLY A 131 -7.58 0.54 20.43
N LYS A 132 -8.47 1.53 20.20
CA LYS A 132 -9.81 1.29 19.60
C LYS A 132 -9.87 1.63 18.10
N GLU A 133 -8.95 2.46 17.60
CA GLU A 133 -8.88 2.81 16.18
C GLU A 133 -8.29 1.65 15.37
N SER A 134 -9.06 1.00 14.50
CA SER A 134 -8.59 -0.12 13.67
C SER A 134 -7.71 0.37 12.51
N ARG A 135 -8.18 1.36 11.76
CA ARG A 135 -7.51 1.80 10.52
C ARG A 135 -6.13 2.42 10.73
N ALA A 136 -5.96 3.26 11.74
CA ALA A 136 -4.66 3.88 12.05
C ALA A 136 -3.68 2.87 12.70
N ARG A 137 -4.20 1.81 13.32
CA ARG A 137 -3.40 0.74 13.93
C ARG A 137 -2.77 -0.15 12.88
N ASP A 138 -3.57 -0.64 11.93
CA ASP A 138 -3.10 -1.56 10.89
C ASP A 138 -2.00 -0.91 10.03
N GLU A 139 -2.19 0.36 9.64
CA GLU A 139 -1.20 1.15 8.89
C GLU A 139 0.14 1.28 9.65
N VAL A 140 0.07 1.52 10.96
CA VAL A 140 1.26 1.75 11.80
C VAL A 140 2.01 0.46 12.06
N LEU A 141 1.29 -0.64 12.37
CA LEU A 141 1.90 -1.93 12.62
C LEU A 141 2.63 -2.45 11.37
N MET A 142 1.99 -2.37 10.20
CA MET A 142 2.60 -2.79 8.93
C MET A 142 3.89 -2.01 8.61
N ARG A 143 3.89 -0.68 8.80
CA ARG A 143 5.12 0.12 8.62
C ARG A 143 6.21 -0.26 9.62
N ALA A 144 5.82 -0.56 10.85
CA ALA A 144 6.78 -0.98 11.87
C ALA A 144 7.41 -2.33 11.53
N THR A 145 6.67 -3.25 10.90
CA THR A 145 7.19 -4.52 10.39
C THR A 145 8.26 -4.31 9.34
N GLU A 146 7.94 -3.58 8.28
CA GLU A 146 8.87 -3.32 7.16
C GLU A 146 10.15 -2.63 7.64
N GLN A 147 10.00 -1.68 8.58
CA GLN A 147 11.14 -1.01 9.19
C GLN A 147 11.97 -1.98 10.04
N SER A 148 11.33 -2.88 10.80
CA SER A 148 12.00 -3.83 11.69
C SER A 148 12.86 -4.82 10.93
N GLU A 149 12.39 -5.30 9.77
CA GLU A 149 13.18 -6.15 8.86
C GLU A 149 14.47 -5.44 8.43
N LYS A 150 14.35 -4.24 7.85
CA LYS A 150 15.51 -3.43 7.40
C LYS A 150 16.48 -3.12 8.53
N HIS A 151 15.95 -2.82 9.71
CA HIS A 151 16.75 -2.50 10.89
C HIS A 151 17.43 -3.74 11.48
N GLY A 152 16.81 -4.92 11.39
CA GLY A 152 17.40 -6.19 11.76
C GLY A 152 18.61 -6.52 10.90
N GLU A 153 18.48 -6.43 9.57
CA GLU A 153 19.61 -6.62 8.65
C GLU A 153 20.76 -5.64 8.92
N PHE A 154 20.42 -4.37 9.17
CA PHE A 154 21.39 -3.34 9.54
C PHE A 154 22.17 -3.69 10.80
N LEU A 155 21.48 -4.09 11.87
CA LEU A 155 22.10 -4.45 13.14
C LEU A 155 22.97 -5.70 13.03
N GLN A 156 22.54 -6.71 12.26
CA GLN A 156 23.35 -7.89 11.98
C GLN A 156 24.62 -7.54 11.18
N GLY A 157 24.50 -6.64 10.20
CA GLY A 157 25.65 -6.11 9.47
C GLY A 157 26.62 -5.36 10.40
N LEU A 158 26.08 -4.50 11.26
CA LEU A 158 26.84 -3.75 12.24
C LEU A 158 27.56 -4.67 13.24
N ALA A 159 26.88 -5.69 13.75
CA ALA A 159 27.44 -6.70 14.66
C ALA A 159 28.72 -7.34 14.11
N ARG A 160 28.72 -7.70 12.82
CA ARG A 160 29.88 -8.30 12.15
C ARG A 160 31.08 -7.34 12.08
N THR A 161 30.82 -6.02 12.03
CA THR A 161 31.88 -5.00 11.93
C THR A 161 32.44 -4.57 13.30
N VAL A 162 31.62 -4.61 14.35
CA VAL A 162 31.98 -4.13 15.70
C VAL A 162 32.77 -5.18 16.50
N GLY A 163 32.80 -6.44 16.03
CA GLY A 163 33.51 -7.56 16.64
C GLY A 163 32.73 -8.20 17.80
N ASP A 164 33.16 -9.40 18.21
CA ASP A 164 32.37 -10.29 19.09
C ASP A 164 32.35 -9.90 20.57
N LYS A 165 33.10 -8.88 21.00
CA LYS A 165 33.26 -8.53 22.42
C LYS A 165 33.25 -7.01 22.62
N GLY A 166 32.45 -6.53 23.57
CA GLY A 166 32.44 -5.13 24.00
C GLY A 166 31.04 -4.54 24.20
N ARG A 167 30.97 -3.32 24.72
CA ARG A 167 29.74 -2.59 25.03
C ARG A 167 28.83 -2.40 23.81
N ALA A 168 29.40 -2.01 22.67
CA ALA A 168 28.67 -1.86 21.42
C ALA A 168 27.94 -3.15 21.01
N ARG A 169 28.54 -4.34 21.20
CA ARG A 169 27.89 -5.62 20.88
C ARG A 169 26.69 -5.90 21.79
N GLU A 170 26.82 -5.60 23.08
CA GLU A 170 25.71 -5.73 24.04
C GLU A 170 24.54 -4.79 23.68
N ILE A 171 24.83 -3.56 23.28
CA ILE A 171 23.81 -2.59 22.85
C ILE A 171 23.13 -3.07 21.56
N ILE A 172 23.91 -3.59 20.60
CA ILE A 172 23.37 -4.15 19.35
C ILE A 172 22.43 -5.31 19.66
N MET A 173 22.79 -6.23 20.56
CA MET A 173 21.91 -7.34 20.95
C MET A 173 20.59 -6.85 21.57
N LYS A 174 20.64 -5.84 22.46
CA LYS A 174 19.42 -5.26 23.03
C LYS A 174 18.57 -4.56 21.97
N ALA A 175 19.21 -3.88 21.02
CA ALA A 175 18.53 -3.27 19.90
C ALA A 175 17.90 -4.32 18.97
N GLU A 176 18.57 -5.44 18.70
CA GLU A 176 18.05 -6.58 17.95
C GLU A 176 16.83 -7.19 18.67
N GLU A 177 16.89 -7.34 19.99
CA GLU A 177 15.76 -7.84 20.79
C GLU A 177 14.55 -6.89 20.73
N ALA A 178 14.76 -5.57 20.84
CA ALA A 178 13.69 -4.59 20.74
C ALA A 178 13.03 -4.57 19.35
N VAL A 179 13.83 -4.73 18.28
CA VAL A 179 13.35 -4.88 16.90
C VAL A 179 12.57 -6.19 16.74
N ARG A 180 13.08 -7.30 17.27
CA ARG A 180 12.40 -8.60 17.24
C ARG A 180 11.04 -8.55 17.93
N GLY A 181 10.93 -7.94 19.11
CA GLY A 181 9.63 -7.78 19.79
C GLY A 181 8.60 -6.99 18.97
N THR A 182 9.05 -6.10 18.09
CA THR A 182 8.19 -5.40 17.13
C THR A 182 7.73 -6.31 15.98
N ALA A 183 8.64 -7.15 15.47
CA ALA A 183 8.35 -8.14 14.45
C ALA A 183 7.39 -9.23 14.95
N GLU A 184 7.55 -9.72 16.19
CA GLU A 184 6.67 -10.72 16.82
C GLU A 184 5.20 -10.25 16.89
N ALA A 185 4.96 -8.98 17.24
CA ALA A 185 3.62 -8.41 17.22
C ALA A 185 3.01 -8.32 15.81
N SER A 186 3.86 -8.26 14.78
CA SER A 186 3.46 -8.22 13.38
C SER A 186 3.20 -9.62 12.82
N LEU A 187 4.00 -10.60 13.25
CA LEU A 187 3.81 -12.03 12.99
C LEU A 187 2.42 -12.48 13.45
N GLU A 188 2.06 -12.20 14.71
CA GLU A 188 0.72 -12.54 15.25
C GLU A 188 -0.41 -11.97 14.38
N LYS A 189 -0.26 -10.74 13.89
CA LYS A 189 -1.24 -10.10 13.01
C LYS A 189 -1.30 -10.69 11.62
N ALA A 190 -0.15 -11.04 11.05
CA ALA A 190 -0.09 -11.69 9.74
C ALA A 190 -0.77 -13.07 9.81
N THR A 191 -0.53 -13.84 10.88
CA THR A 191 -1.22 -15.11 11.13
C THR A 191 -2.73 -14.91 11.22
N ASP A 192 -3.20 -14.03 12.12
CA ASP A 192 -4.64 -13.78 12.31
C ASP A 192 -5.35 -13.39 11.00
N GLU A 193 -4.72 -12.56 10.17
CA GLU A 193 -5.34 -12.08 8.94
C GLU A 193 -5.26 -13.12 7.81
N ILE A 194 -4.23 -13.96 7.77
CA ILE A 194 -4.16 -15.12 6.86
C ILE A 194 -5.26 -16.12 7.21
N ASP A 195 -5.41 -16.48 8.49
CA ASP A 195 -6.45 -17.41 8.95
C ASP A 195 -7.84 -16.86 8.59
N ARG A 196 -8.07 -15.56 8.84
CA ARG A 196 -9.30 -14.88 8.44
C ARG A 196 -9.53 -14.91 6.93
N ALA A 197 -8.49 -14.72 6.13
CA ALA A 197 -8.59 -14.75 4.67
C ALA A 197 -8.95 -16.16 4.18
N GLN A 198 -8.33 -17.20 4.75
CA GLN A 198 -8.64 -18.60 4.45
C GLN A 198 -10.09 -18.93 4.78
N GLU A 199 -10.55 -18.63 5.99
CA GLU A 199 -11.92 -18.89 6.42
C GLU A 199 -12.94 -18.16 5.53
N PHE A 200 -12.68 -16.90 5.23
CA PHE A 200 -13.61 -16.08 4.44
C PHE A 200 -13.64 -16.49 2.96
N ILE A 201 -12.51 -16.86 2.36
CA ILE A 201 -12.50 -17.39 0.99
C ILE A 201 -13.28 -18.70 0.93
N ALA A 202 -13.03 -19.62 1.87
CA ALA A 202 -13.75 -20.88 1.94
C ALA A 202 -15.28 -20.69 2.10
N GLU A 203 -15.71 -19.72 2.90
CA GLU A 203 -17.13 -19.36 3.02
C GLU A 203 -17.74 -18.94 1.67
N VAL A 204 -17.06 -18.07 0.93
CA VAL A 204 -17.56 -17.55 -0.35
C VAL A 204 -17.48 -18.61 -1.45
N GLU A 205 -16.50 -19.51 -1.42
CA GLU A 205 -16.43 -20.67 -2.31
C GLU A 205 -17.63 -21.61 -2.11
N ILE A 206 -18.02 -21.88 -0.86
CA ILE A 206 -19.23 -22.67 -0.57
C ILE A 206 -20.48 -22.00 -1.15
N MET A 207 -20.63 -20.68 -0.96
CA MET A 207 -21.76 -19.93 -1.55
C MET A 207 -21.77 -20.04 -3.08
N PHE A 208 -20.60 -19.96 -3.72
CA PHE A 208 -20.47 -20.11 -5.16
C PHE A 208 -20.88 -21.50 -5.64
N GLU A 209 -20.47 -22.55 -4.93
CA GLU A 209 -20.84 -23.94 -5.24
C GLU A 209 -22.36 -24.17 -5.12
N GLU A 210 -23.00 -23.65 -4.06
CA GLU A 210 -24.45 -23.74 -3.85
C GLU A 210 -25.25 -23.05 -4.98
N GLU A 211 -24.77 -21.90 -5.44
CA GLU A 211 -25.41 -21.16 -6.53
C GLU A 211 -25.19 -21.82 -7.90
N ALA A 212 -24.01 -22.40 -8.12
CA ALA A 212 -23.69 -23.17 -9.32
C ALA A 212 -24.60 -24.39 -9.50
N VAL A 213 -24.85 -25.15 -8.42
CA VAL A 213 -25.78 -26.29 -8.43
C VAL A 213 -27.22 -25.84 -8.73
N SER A 214 -27.61 -24.64 -8.27
CA SER A 214 -28.95 -24.09 -8.49
C SER A 214 -29.20 -23.68 -9.96
N GLN A 215 -28.13 -23.44 -10.74
CA GLN A 215 -28.20 -23.00 -12.13
C GLN A 215 -28.08 -24.14 -13.17
N GLU A 216 -27.75 -25.37 -12.77
CA GLU A 216 -27.59 -26.52 -13.69
C GLU A 216 -28.87 -26.94 -14.45
N GLY A 217 -30.04 -26.37 -14.10
CA GLY A 217 -31.32 -26.58 -14.81
C GLY A 217 -31.70 -25.51 -15.84
N ALA A 218 -30.98 -24.39 -15.94
CA ALA A 218 -31.38 -23.25 -16.77
C ALA A 218 -30.89 -23.41 -18.22
N THR A 219 -31.80 -23.69 -19.14
CA THR A 219 -31.49 -23.74 -20.58
C THR A 219 -31.39 -22.31 -21.14
N THR A 220 -30.22 -22.00 -21.71
CA THR A 220 -29.92 -20.83 -22.55
C THR A 220 -29.82 -19.46 -21.86
N THR A 221 -28.64 -19.17 -21.29
CA THR A 221 -27.88 -17.92 -21.45
C THR A 221 -26.48 -18.13 -20.83
N ALA A 222 -25.47 -17.39 -21.28
CA ALA A 222 -24.06 -17.54 -20.86
C ALA A 222 -23.89 -17.37 -19.33
N PRO A 223 -22.89 -18.01 -18.70
CA PRO A 223 -22.90 -18.25 -17.25
C PRO A 223 -22.77 -16.95 -16.45
N VAL A 224 -23.80 -16.65 -15.66
CA VAL A 224 -23.85 -15.56 -14.67
C VAL A 224 -22.75 -15.69 -13.59
N LEU A 225 -22.12 -16.88 -13.49
CA LEU A 225 -21.11 -17.24 -12.50
C LEU A 225 -19.65 -16.93 -12.90
N GLY A 226 -19.38 -16.44 -14.13
CA GLY A 226 -18.01 -16.21 -14.59
C GLY A 226 -17.23 -15.15 -13.79
N GLN A 227 -17.91 -14.08 -13.34
CA GLN A 227 -17.28 -13.02 -12.55
C GLN A 227 -16.93 -13.44 -11.11
N PRO A 228 -17.86 -14.04 -10.33
CA PRO A 228 -17.52 -14.58 -9.01
C PRO A 228 -16.38 -15.60 -9.04
N GLN A 229 -16.38 -16.51 -10.01
CA GLN A 229 -15.32 -17.51 -10.16
C GLN A 229 -13.94 -16.87 -10.39
N GLN A 230 -13.87 -15.84 -11.25
CA GLN A 230 -12.63 -15.12 -11.51
C GLN A 230 -12.12 -14.36 -10.28
N LEU A 231 -13.02 -13.77 -9.50
CA LEU A 231 -12.68 -13.08 -8.26
C LEU A 231 -12.19 -14.06 -7.19
N LEU A 232 -12.84 -15.22 -7.03
CA LEU A 232 -12.38 -16.26 -6.11
C LEU A 232 -10.98 -16.77 -6.48
N ALA A 233 -10.70 -17.01 -7.77
CA ALA A 233 -9.36 -17.37 -8.23
C ALA A 233 -8.30 -16.30 -7.91
N GLN A 234 -8.64 -15.01 -8.08
CA GLN A 234 -7.75 -13.90 -7.71
C GLN A 234 -7.57 -13.79 -6.19
N ALA A 235 -8.61 -14.05 -5.40
CA ALA A 235 -8.53 -14.05 -3.95
C ALA A 235 -7.60 -15.18 -3.46
N GLN A 236 -7.71 -16.38 -4.05
CA GLN A 236 -6.84 -17.51 -3.75
C GLN A 236 -5.39 -17.23 -4.14
N GLU A 237 -5.14 -16.63 -5.31
CA GLU A 237 -3.78 -16.22 -5.71
C GLU A 237 -3.15 -15.24 -4.70
N ARG A 238 -3.95 -14.31 -4.15
CA ARG A 238 -3.48 -13.39 -3.10
C ARG A 238 -3.20 -14.12 -1.79
N LEU A 239 -4.04 -15.08 -1.42
CA LEU A 239 -3.82 -15.90 -0.23
C LEU A 239 -2.56 -16.78 -0.34
N ASP A 240 -2.28 -17.34 -1.51
CA ASP A 240 -1.06 -18.12 -1.75
C ASP A 240 0.19 -17.22 -1.63
N LYS A 241 0.13 -15.99 -2.17
CA LYS A 241 1.19 -14.99 -1.98
C LYS A 241 1.35 -14.58 -0.52
N ALA A 242 0.25 -14.49 0.23
CA ALA A 242 0.30 -14.18 1.66
C ALA A 242 1.04 -15.28 2.43
N THR A 243 0.71 -16.54 2.17
CA THR A 243 1.37 -17.71 2.78
C THR A 243 2.84 -17.78 2.41
N ALA A 244 3.18 -17.59 1.13
CA ALA A 244 4.58 -17.61 0.68
C ALA A 244 5.40 -16.45 1.28
N ALA A 245 4.80 -15.27 1.44
CA ALA A 245 5.46 -14.15 2.14
C ALA A 245 5.64 -14.44 3.63
N PHE A 246 4.67 -15.10 4.26
CA PHE A 246 4.75 -15.51 5.66
C PHE A 246 5.88 -16.52 5.90
N ASP A 247 5.98 -17.54 5.04
CA ASP A 247 7.06 -18.54 5.07
C ASP A 247 8.44 -17.92 4.81
N ALA A 248 8.49 -16.82 4.05
CA ALA A 248 9.69 -16.04 3.80
C ALA A 248 9.99 -14.99 4.90
N GLU A 249 9.28 -15.04 6.04
CA GLU A 249 9.39 -14.11 7.17
C GLU A 249 9.08 -12.63 6.84
N LYS A 250 8.36 -12.39 5.72
CA LYS A 250 7.93 -11.05 5.28
C LYS A 250 6.53 -10.73 5.78
N TYR A 251 6.38 -10.58 7.09
CA TYR A 251 5.06 -10.51 7.73
C TYR A 251 4.22 -9.29 7.30
N GLY A 252 4.86 -8.19 6.91
CA GLY A 252 4.15 -7.01 6.38
C GLY A 252 3.53 -7.28 5.01
N GLU A 253 4.27 -7.95 4.12
CA GLU A 253 3.78 -8.39 2.81
C GLU A 253 2.68 -9.44 2.97
N ALA A 254 2.90 -10.43 3.85
CA ALA A 254 1.93 -11.47 4.17
C ALA A 254 0.57 -10.90 4.61
N TYR A 255 0.59 -9.99 5.60
CA TYR A 255 -0.61 -9.29 6.06
C TYR A 255 -1.29 -8.50 4.94
N GLY A 256 -0.53 -7.77 4.14
CA GLY A 256 -1.06 -6.98 3.02
C GLY A 256 -1.75 -7.83 1.95
N GLN A 257 -1.16 -8.97 1.58
CA GLN A 257 -1.74 -9.91 0.63
C GLN A 257 -3.01 -10.58 1.18
N ALA A 258 -3.01 -10.97 2.47
CA ALA A 258 -4.20 -11.54 3.12
C ALA A 258 -5.39 -10.56 3.13
N ARG A 259 -5.13 -9.28 3.46
CA ARG A 259 -6.15 -8.20 3.36
C ARG A 259 -6.70 -8.05 1.95
N ALA A 260 -5.82 -8.10 0.94
CA ALA A 260 -6.23 -8.01 -0.46
C ALA A 260 -7.11 -9.20 -0.86
N ALA A 261 -6.75 -10.41 -0.42
CA ALA A 261 -7.53 -11.62 -0.64
C ALA A 261 -8.96 -11.49 -0.08
N ILE A 262 -9.11 -11.05 1.17
CA ILE A 262 -10.42 -10.78 1.80
C ILE A 262 -11.24 -9.76 1.02
N ALA A 263 -10.61 -8.67 0.56
CA ALA A 263 -11.30 -7.62 -0.17
C ALA A 263 -11.84 -8.11 -1.52
N ILE A 264 -11.09 -8.96 -2.22
CA ILE A 264 -11.50 -9.58 -3.49
C ILE A 264 -12.63 -10.59 -3.24
N ALA A 265 -12.49 -11.48 -2.25
CA ALA A 265 -13.54 -12.43 -1.88
C ALA A 265 -14.83 -11.72 -1.45
N SER A 266 -14.72 -10.55 -0.80
CA SER A 266 -15.89 -9.77 -0.36
C SER A 266 -16.66 -9.22 -1.56
N HIS A 267 -15.98 -8.98 -2.68
CA HIS A 267 -16.62 -8.57 -3.92
C HIS A 267 -17.35 -9.74 -4.56
N ALA A 268 -16.73 -10.92 -4.62
CA ALA A 268 -17.37 -12.14 -5.10
C ALA A 268 -18.66 -12.43 -4.30
N LYS A 269 -18.56 -12.35 -2.97
CA LYS A 269 -19.71 -12.53 -2.07
C LYS A 269 -20.89 -11.61 -2.40
N ARG A 270 -20.65 -10.32 -2.62
CA ARG A 270 -21.72 -9.38 -2.96
C ARG A 270 -22.41 -9.70 -4.27
N ILE A 271 -21.67 -10.19 -5.27
CA ILE A 271 -22.27 -10.59 -6.55
C ILE A 271 -23.18 -11.80 -6.35
N LEU A 272 -22.72 -12.79 -5.58
CA LEU A 272 -23.54 -13.96 -5.21
C LEU A 272 -24.80 -13.55 -4.42
N ASP A 273 -24.64 -12.68 -3.42
CA ASP A 273 -25.78 -12.14 -2.65
C ASP A 273 -26.80 -11.42 -3.58
N MET A 274 -26.34 -10.61 -4.55
CA MET A 274 -27.21 -9.92 -5.51
C MET A 274 -27.93 -10.88 -6.47
N ASN A 275 -27.26 -11.94 -6.91
CA ASN A 275 -27.86 -12.95 -7.77
C ASN A 275 -28.94 -13.74 -7.04
N ALA A 276 -28.70 -14.09 -5.77
CA ALA A 276 -29.69 -14.74 -4.92
C ALA A 276 -30.96 -13.88 -4.77
N GLU A 277 -30.81 -12.57 -4.56
CA GLU A 277 -31.95 -11.64 -4.48
C GLU A 277 -32.71 -11.53 -5.81
N ALA A 278 -32.01 -11.45 -6.94
CA ALA A 278 -32.64 -11.40 -8.27
C ALA A 278 -33.46 -12.67 -8.57
N SER A 279 -32.96 -13.85 -8.20
CA SER A 279 -33.67 -15.13 -8.38
C SER A 279 -34.96 -15.25 -7.56
N SER A 280 -35.10 -14.45 -6.49
CA SER A 280 -36.29 -14.43 -5.64
C SER A 280 -37.38 -13.45 -6.11
N ALA A 281 -37.07 -12.55 -7.05
CA ALA A 281 -37.97 -11.49 -7.52
C ALA A 281 -38.75 -11.85 -8.80
N GLU A 282 -38.34 -12.89 -9.54
CA GLU A 282 -38.99 -13.32 -10.80
C GLU A 282 -40.19 -14.28 -10.59
N GLY A 283 -40.74 -14.34 -9.37
CA GLY A 283 -41.80 -15.28 -8.98
C GLY A 283 -43.26 -14.84 -9.16
N ASP A 284 -43.56 -13.56 -9.38
CA ASP A 284 -44.93 -13.04 -9.34
C ASP A 284 -45.25 -12.06 -10.50
N GLU A 285 -45.52 -12.57 -11.71
CA GLU A 285 -46.28 -11.82 -12.72
C GLU A 285 -47.68 -12.43 -12.91
N GLU A 286 -48.63 -12.02 -12.06
CA GLU A 286 -50.06 -12.21 -12.32
C GLU A 286 -50.58 -11.03 -13.17
N ASN A 287 -50.95 -11.35 -14.40
CA ASN A 287 -51.42 -10.44 -15.43
C ASN A 287 -52.85 -9.96 -15.15
N THR A 288 -53.03 -8.68 -14.82
CA THR A 288 -54.32 -8.00 -14.98
C THR A 288 -54.13 -6.67 -15.71
N ASN A 289 -54.64 -6.62 -16.95
CA ASN A 289 -54.87 -5.39 -17.68
C ASN A 289 -56.18 -4.76 -17.20
N GLU A 290 -56.18 -3.49 -16.80
CA GLU A 290 -57.35 -2.61 -16.95
C GLU A 290 -56.95 -1.12 -16.94
N ASP A 291 -57.62 -0.38 -17.82
CA ASP A 291 -57.45 1.03 -18.22
C ASP A 291 -57.54 2.06 -17.08
N GLY A 292 -56.79 3.17 -17.20
CA GLY A 292 -57.05 4.40 -16.42
C GLY A 292 -55.94 5.46 -16.51
N GLY A 293 -56.15 6.48 -17.33
CA GLY A 293 -55.19 7.57 -17.57
C GLY A 293 -55.08 8.64 -16.46
N ALA A 294 -53.95 9.35 -16.56
CA ALA A 294 -53.66 10.70 -16.07
C ALA A 294 -53.48 10.94 -14.55
N ALA A 295 -52.22 11.01 -14.12
CA ALA A 295 -51.61 12.20 -13.51
C ALA A 295 -50.11 11.95 -13.29
N ALA A 296 -49.26 12.60 -14.09
CA ALA A 296 -47.85 12.73 -13.78
C ALA A 296 -47.71 13.75 -12.64
N ASP A 297 -47.70 13.25 -11.40
CA ASP A 297 -47.27 14.00 -10.22
C ASP A 297 -45.74 13.89 -10.12
N GLU A 298 -45.07 15.00 -10.40
CA GLU A 298 -43.65 15.19 -10.16
C GLU A 298 -43.36 15.18 -8.66
N SER A 299 -43.18 13.99 -8.09
CA SER A 299 -42.53 13.85 -6.78
C SER A 299 -41.60 12.62 -6.77
N GLY A 300 -40.54 12.73 -7.57
CA GLY A 300 -39.42 11.79 -7.60
C GLY A 300 -38.69 11.72 -6.26
N ARG A 301 -39.16 10.84 -5.36
CA ARG A 301 -38.42 10.39 -4.18
C ARG A 301 -37.26 9.49 -4.62
N ASN A 302 -36.10 10.12 -4.75
CA ASN A 302 -34.75 9.65 -4.42
C ASN A 302 -34.55 8.12 -4.32
N GLU A 303 -34.17 7.49 -5.44
CA GLU A 303 -33.44 6.22 -5.46
C GLU A 303 -32.12 6.41 -4.69
N GLY A 304 -31.89 5.60 -3.66
CA GLY A 304 -30.75 5.76 -2.75
C GLY A 304 -29.41 5.58 -3.46
N CYS A 305 -28.56 6.61 -3.47
CA CYS A 305 -27.18 6.44 -3.92
C CYS A 305 -26.34 5.69 -2.88
N LEU A 306 -25.63 4.66 -3.35
CA LEU A 306 -24.65 3.92 -2.57
C LEU A 306 -23.25 4.48 -2.84
N CYS A 307 -22.85 5.48 -2.06
CA CYS A 307 -21.48 5.99 -2.09
C CYS A 307 -20.63 5.34 -1.02
N ALA A 308 -19.44 4.87 -1.40
CA ALA A 308 -18.46 4.39 -0.44
C ALA A 308 -18.14 5.53 0.55
N GLN A 309 -18.11 5.24 1.86
CA GLN A 309 -17.78 6.21 2.90
C GLN A 309 -16.27 6.51 2.94
N VAL A 310 -15.75 6.91 1.78
CA VAL A 310 -14.37 7.33 1.57
C VAL A 310 -14.38 8.85 1.53
N TYR A 311 -13.78 9.49 2.52
CA TYR A 311 -13.61 10.94 2.55
C TYR A 311 -12.49 11.35 1.58
N SER A 312 -12.88 11.85 0.41
CA SER A 312 -12.06 12.39 -0.67
C SER A 312 -12.74 13.65 -1.21
N PRO A 313 -12.65 14.78 -0.49
CA PRO A 313 -13.56 15.89 -0.68
C PRO A 313 -13.45 16.50 -2.07
N VAL A 314 -14.59 16.94 -2.62
CA VAL A 314 -14.66 17.62 -3.91
C VAL A 314 -15.52 18.89 -3.79
N CYS A 315 -15.16 19.92 -4.55
CA CYS A 315 -15.93 21.14 -4.63
C CYS A 315 -16.92 21.01 -5.79
N GLY A 316 -18.20 21.04 -5.50
CA GLY A 316 -19.26 21.04 -6.49
C GLY A 316 -19.31 22.37 -7.25
N VAL A 317 -19.86 22.34 -8.47
CA VAL A 317 -20.11 23.55 -9.27
C VAL A 317 -21.04 24.56 -8.60
N ASP A 318 -21.75 24.16 -7.55
CA ASP A 318 -22.59 25.01 -6.71
C ASP A 318 -21.85 25.65 -5.53
N GLY A 319 -20.52 25.45 -5.44
CA GLY A 319 -19.68 26.01 -4.38
C GLY A 319 -19.82 25.28 -3.05
N LYS A 320 -20.44 24.09 -3.01
CA LYS A 320 -20.53 23.24 -1.83
C LYS A 320 -19.49 22.11 -1.86
N THR A 321 -18.90 21.83 -0.71
CA THR A 321 -17.99 20.69 -0.52
C THR A 321 -18.79 19.40 -0.32
N TYR A 322 -18.43 18.35 -1.06
CA TYR A 322 -18.96 16.99 -0.94
C TYR A 322 -17.88 16.05 -0.42
N GLY A 323 -18.25 15.03 0.36
CA GLY A 323 -17.30 14.10 0.98
C GLY A 323 -16.56 13.24 -0.05
N ASN A 324 -17.15 13.00 -1.23
CA ASN A 324 -16.49 12.42 -2.40
C ASN A 324 -17.27 12.71 -3.69
N ALA A 325 -16.65 12.40 -4.84
CA ALA A 325 -17.27 12.60 -6.15
C ALA A 325 -18.56 11.82 -6.36
N CYS A 326 -18.72 10.66 -5.71
CA CYS A 326 -19.98 9.92 -5.75
C CYS A 326 -21.08 10.70 -5.03
N GLU A 327 -20.82 11.27 -3.85
CA GLU A 327 -21.80 12.08 -3.11
C GLU A 327 -22.20 13.35 -3.86
N ALA A 328 -21.25 14.00 -4.54
CA ALA A 328 -21.54 15.15 -5.42
C ALA A 328 -22.47 14.75 -6.57
N ASN A 329 -22.12 13.67 -7.28
CA ASN A 329 -22.90 13.18 -8.41
C ASN A 329 -24.25 12.59 -7.98
N CYS A 330 -24.33 12.04 -6.78
CA CYS A 330 -25.58 11.57 -6.18
C CYS A 330 -26.59 12.71 -6.05
N GLN A 331 -26.12 13.89 -5.67
CA GLN A 331 -26.96 15.09 -5.64
C GLN A 331 -27.05 15.79 -7.00
N LYS A 332 -26.65 15.11 -8.09
CA LYS A 332 -26.59 15.60 -9.47
C LYS A 332 -25.77 16.90 -9.59
N LYS A 333 -24.75 17.06 -8.75
CA LYS A 333 -23.80 18.19 -8.80
C LYS A 333 -22.50 17.74 -9.43
N ALA A 334 -22.16 18.34 -10.56
CA ALA A 334 -20.87 18.12 -11.19
C ALA A 334 -19.73 18.59 -10.27
N VAL A 335 -18.63 17.86 -10.27
CA VAL A 335 -17.41 18.23 -9.56
C VAL A 335 -16.67 19.31 -10.34
N ALA A 336 -16.48 20.48 -9.72
CA ALA A 336 -15.70 21.57 -10.30
C ALA A 336 -14.19 21.34 -10.11
N ARG A 337 -13.79 20.89 -8.92
CA ARG A 337 -12.39 20.54 -8.60
C ARG A 337 -12.32 19.56 -7.43
N ALA A 338 -11.21 18.82 -7.35
CA ALA A 338 -10.89 18.03 -6.15
C ALA A 338 -10.48 18.96 -4.99
N GLY A 339 -10.82 18.57 -3.76
CA GLY A 339 -10.64 19.33 -2.53
C GLY A 339 -11.90 20.12 -2.12
N GLU A 340 -11.92 20.61 -0.87
CA GLU A 340 -13.03 21.42 -0.33
C GLU A 340 -13.13 22.77 -1.04
N CYS A 341 -14.35 23.31 -1.13
CA CYS A 341 -14.58 24.67 -1.63
C CYS A 341 -13.98 25.70 -0.66
N THR A 342 -13.38 26.75 -1.20
CA THR A 342 -12.83 27.88 -0.44
C THR A 342 -13.79 29.06 -0.53
N GLU A 343 -13.95 29.82 0.57
CA GLU A 343 -14.93 30.92 0.62
C GLU A 343 -14.69 31.96 -0.49
N GLY A 344 -15.69 32.15 -1.36
CA GLY A 344 -15.71 33.22 -2.38
C GLY A 344 -15.97 32.79 -3.84
N GLU A 345 -16.05 31.50 -4.16
CA GLU A 345 -16.14 31.06 -5.56
C GLU A 345 -17.60 30.80 -6.01
N THR A 346 -18.30 31.83 -6.48
CA THR A 346 -19.49 31.64 -7.35
C THR A 346 -19.38 32.43 -8.65
N LYS A 347 -19.67 31.72 -9.77
CA LYS A 347 -19.88 32.16 -11.16
C LYS A 347 -18.65 32.43 -12.05
N ARG A 348 -18.44 31.58 -13.07
CA ARG A 348 -18.98 31.78 -14.44
C ARG A 348 -18.59 30.63 -15.39
N SER A 349 -19.57 30.22 -16.18
CA SER A 349 -19.45 29.46 -17.44
C SER A 349 -19.29 30.44 -18.62
N GLY A 350 -18.59 30.03 -19.68
CA GLY A 350 -18.89 30.46 -21.06
C GLY A 350 -17.75 31.01 -21.94
N SER A 351 -17.48 30.28 -23.03
CA SER A 351 -17.12 30.73 -24.40
C SER A 351 -15.73 31.34 -24.70
N SER A 352 -14.94 30.73 -25.60
CA SER A 352 -15.04 30.93 -27.05
C SER A 352 -13.85 30.30 -27.78
N ALA A 353 -14.12 29.78 -28.98
CA ALA A 353 -13.18 29.21 -29.93
C ALA A 353 -12.37 30.29 -30.66
N GLN A 354 -11.16 29.95 -31.11
CA GLN A 354 -10.67 30.45 -32.40
C GLN A 354 -9.59 29.51 -32.98
N GLU A 355 -9.90 29.05 -34.19
CA GLU A 355 -9.06 28.25 -35.09
C GLU A 355 -7.83 29.03 -35.58
N ASN A 356 -6.78 28.29 -35.94
CA ASN A 356 -6.06 28.56 -37.18
C ASN A 356 -5.32 27.31 -37.66
N ASP A 357 -5.73 26.85 -38.84
CA ASP A 357 -5.09 25.81 -39.63
C ASP A 357 -3.67 26.18 -40.06
N LYS A 358 -2.76 25.20 -39.98
CA LYS A 358 -1.82 24.93 -41.08
C LYS A 358 -1.23 23.53 -40.98
N ALA A 359 -1.64 22.66 -41.90
CA ALA A 359 -1.00 21.39 -42.16
C ALA A 359 0.43 21.60 -42.69
N SER A 360 1.40 20.93 -42.07
CA SER A 360 2.72 20.68 -42.65
C SER A 360 3.24 19.36 -42.11
N SER A 361 3.37 18.38 -43.00
CA SER A 361 4.03 17.09 -42.75
C SER A 361 5.39 17.30 -42.09
N GLN A 362 5.58 16.75 -40.89
CA GLN A 362 6.86 16.71 -40.21
C GLN A 362 7.15 15.30 -39.72
N ASN A 363 8.35 14.86 -40.09
CA ASN A 363 9.08 13.71 -39.60
C ASN A 363 8.72 13.40 -38.13
N ILE A 364 8.14 12.24 -37.83
CA ILE A 364 7.69 11.87 -36.48
C ILE A 364 8.92 11.58 -35.62
N ILE A 365 9.56 12.62 -35.10
CA ILE A 365 10.39 12.53 -33.91
C ILE A 365 9.40 12.33 -32.77
N THR A 366 9.24 11.09 -32.30
CA THR A 366 8.37 10.79 -31.16
C THR A 366 8.88 11.54 -29.94
N GLU A 367 8.20 12.63 -29.58
CA GLU A 367 8.52 13.39 -28.38
C GLU A 367 8.52 12.42 -27.18
N THR A 368 9.63 12.38 -26.44
CA THR A 368 9.80 11.46 -25.31
C THR A 368 9.78 12.25 -24.01
N ARG A 369 8.87 11.89 -23.10
CA ARG A 369 8.69 12.55 -21.80
C ARG A 369 9.14 11.64 -20.67
N MET A 370 10.05 12.12 -19.83
CA MET A 370 10.58 11.35 -18.70
C MET A 370 9.77 11.57 -17.42
N VAL A 371 9.55 10.49 -16.67
CA VAL A 371 9.03 10.47 -15.30
C VAL A 371 10.01 9.67 -14.44
N SER A 372 10.63 10.30 -13.45
CA SER A 372 11.48 9.60 -12.48
C SER A 372 10.63 8.99 -11.37
N ILE A 373 10.99 7.80 -10.91
CA ILE A 373 10.46 7.20 -9.69
C ILE A 373 11.53 7.34 -8.63
N GLU A 374 11.31 8.24 -7.67
CA GLU A 374 12.26 8.51 -6.58
C GLU A 374 11.50 8.93 -5.31
N GLY A 375 11.91 8.40 -4.16
CA GLY A 375 11.29 8.66 -2.87
C GLY A 375 9.84 8.15 -2.75
N PHE A 376 9.53 7.00 -3.36
CA PHE A 376 8.16 6.48 -3.45
C PHE A 376 7.18 7.51 -4.05
N ALA A 377 7.61 8.24 -5.07
CA ALA A 377 6.78 9.18 -5.81
C ALA A 377 7.13 9.21 -7.30
N PHE A 378 6.15 9.56 -8.13
CA PHE A 378 6.38 9.93 -9.53
C PHE A 378 6.79 11.41 -9.61
N SER A 379 7.90 11.69 -10.29
CA SER A 379 8.45 13.03 -10.46
C SER A 379 8.71 13.33 -11.94
N PRO A 380 7.96 14.26 -12.56
CA PRO A 380 6.81 14.96 -12.00
C PRO A 380 5.59 14.05 -11.76
N LYS A 381 4.75 14.42 -10.78
CA LYS A 381 3.52 13.67 -10.43
C LYS A 381 2.45 13.75 -11.52
N GLU A 382 2.40 14.88 -12.21
CA GLU A 382 1.45 15.14 -13.29
C GLU A 382 2.17 15.67 -14.52
N ILE A 383 1.82 15.16 -15.69
CA ILE A 383 2.35 15.64 -16.97
C ILE A 383 1.22 15.86 -17.98
N THR A 384 1.40 16.88 -18.81
CA THR A 384 0.59 17.12 -20.01
C THR A 384 1.44 16.81 -21.22
N ILE A 385 0.93 15.98 -22.13
CA ILE A 385 1.64 15.52 -23.33
C ILE A 385 0.72 15.59 -24.55
N LYS A 386 1.28 15.67 -25.75
CA LYS A 386 0.51 15.53 -26.99
C LYS A 386 0.26 14.07 -27.34
N LYS A 387 -0.80 13.80 -28.08
CA LYS A 387 -1.08 12.47 -28.64
C LYS A 387 0.13 11.99 -29.46
N GLY A 388 0.48 10.72 -29.31
CA GLY A 388 1.66 10.11 -29.90
C GLY A 388 2.95 10.29 -29.09
N THR A 389 2.94 11.01 -27.97
CA THR A 389 4.13 11.16 -27.10
C THR A 389 4.43 9.84 -26.38
N LYS A 390 5.73 9.48 -26.33
CA LYS A 390 6.24 8.35 -25.56
C LYS A 390 6.60 8.81 -24.15
N VAL A 391 6.00 8.24 -23.13
CA VAL A 391 6.38 8.50 -21.74
C VAL A 391 7.29 7.38 -21.26
N THR A 392 8.40 7.74 -20.62
CA THR A 392 9.37 6.79 -20.06
C THR A 392 9.48 7.00 -18.56
N TRP A 393 9.16 5.96 -17.80
CA TRP A 393 9.38 5.90 -16.36
C TRP A 393 10.74 5.28 -16.09
N MET A 394 11.53 5.90 -15.23
CA MET A 394 12.83 5.37 -14.80
C MET A 394 12.84 5.19 -13.29
N ASN A 395 13.11 3.97 -12.82
CA ASN A 395 13.22 3.71 -11.41
C ASN A 395 14.59 4.14 -10.87
N LYS A 396 14.62 5.09 -9.94
CA LYS A 396 15.83 5.49 -9.21
C LYS A 396 15.83 5.03 -7.76
N ASP A 397 14.69 4.55 -7.25
CA ASP A 397 14.58 3.98 -5.92
C ASP A 397 15.31 2.64 -5.85
N ALA A 398 15.72 2.25 -4.64
CA ALA A 398 16.14 0.88 -4.37
C ALA A 398 14.95 -0.09 -4.41
N ALA A 399 13.75 0.37 -4.02
CA ALA A 399 12.52 -0.40 -4.08
C ALA A 399 12.09 -0.63 -5.54
N ALA A 400 11.55 -1.82 -5.81
CA ALA A 400 10.99 -2.14 -7.11
C ALA A 400 9.62 -1.46 -7.30
N HIS A 401 9.29 -1.05 -8.52
CA HIS A 401 8.03 -0.36 -8.81
C HIS A 401 7.36 -0.92 -10.07
N GLN A 402 6.05 -0.85 -10.14
CA GLN A 402 5.28 -1.34 -11.29
C GLN A 402 4.19 -0.34 -11.65
N ILE A 403 4.20 0.19 -12.87
CA ILE A 403 3.24 1.20 -13.33
C ILE A 403 1.96 0.49 -13.76
N ALA A 404 0.82 0.96 -13.24
CA ALA A 404 -0.50 0.46 -13.62
C ALA A 404 -1.51 1.61 -13.72
N SER A 405 -2.45 1.54 -14.65
CA SER A 405 -3.53 2.54 -14.76
C SER A 405 -4.52 2.44 -13.60
N ASN A 406 -5.23 3.54 -13.31
CA ASN A 406 -6.29 3.55 -12.29
C ASN A 406 -7.57 2.86 -12.82
N PRO A 407 -8.56 2.59 -11.96
CA PRO A 407 -8.47 2.52 -10.50
C PRO A 407 -7.74 1.24 -10.05
N HIS A 408 -6.98 1.30 -8.94
CA HIS A 408 -6.44 0.11 -8.30
C HIS A 408 -7.57 -0.69 -7.62
N PRO A 409 -7.57 -2.04 -7.67
CA PRO A 409 -6.61 -2.92 -8.35
C PRO A 409 -7.00 -3.27 -9.80
N LEU A 410 -8.13 -2.76 -10.30
CA LEU A 410 -8.78 -3.24 -11.52
C LEU A 410 -8.12 -2.74 -12.83
N HIS A 411 -7.40 -1.62 -12.78
CA HIS A 411 -6.67 -1.03 -13.91
C HIS A 411 -7.50 -0.80 -15.18
N THR A 412 -8.78 -0.42 -15.01
CA THR A 412 -9.74 -0.34 -16.11
C THR A 412 -9.64 0.92 -16.96
N SER A 413 -8.99 1.99 -16.48
CA SER A 413 -8.90 3.25 -17.25
C SER A 413 -7.98 3.15 -18.46
N LEU A 414 -6.94 2.32 -18.39
CA LEU A 414 -6.08 1.98 -19.51
C LEU A 414 -5.35 0.65 -19.25
N PRO A 415 -5.99 -0.50 -19.49
CA PRO A 415 -5.42 -1.82 -19.13
C PRO A 415 -4.06 -2.11 -19.78
N GLU A 416 -3.80 -1.52 -20.95
CA GLU A 416 -2.53 -1.61 -21.68
C GLU A 416 -1.37 -0.87 -21.01
N LEU A 417 -1.64 0.08 -20.12
CA LEU A 417 -0.62 0.72 -19.28
C LEU A 417 -0.36 -0.15 -18.05
N ALA A 418 0.36 -1.23 -18.28
CA ALA A 418 0.83 -2.16 -17.26
C ALA A 418 2.31 -2.50 -17.54
N SER A 419 3.21 -2.01 -16.69
CA SER A 419 4.63 -2.35 -16.82
C SER A 419 4.96 -3.70 -16.17
N PRO A 420 6.09 -4.32 -16.54
CA PRO A 420 6.78 -5.25 -15.65
C PRO A 420 7.19 -4.57 -14.33
N VAL A 421 7.57 -5.37 -13.33
CA VAL A 421 8.23 -4.85 -12.13
C VAL A 421 9.60 -4.30 -12.53
N LEU A 422 9.86 -3.03 -12.21
CA LEU A 422 11.10 -2.31 -12.52
C LEU A 422 12.02 -2.31 -11.31
N ALA A 423 13.18 -2.95 -11.43
CA ALA A 423 14.27 -2.83 -10.47
C ALA A 423 14.97 -1.46 -10.58
N ARG A 424 15.88 -1.17 -9.64
CA ARG A 424 16.65 0.08 -9.65
C ARG A 424 17.42 0.26 -10.96
N GLY A 425 17.28 1.43 -11.57
CA GLY A 425 17.92 1.80 -12.83
C GLY A 425 17.15 1.33 -14.07
N GLU A 426 16.13 0.50 -13.94
CA GLU A 426 15.33 0.04 -15.06
C GLU A 426 14.30 1.08 -15.50
N SER A 427 13.86 0.97 -16.74
CA SER A 427 12.91 1.90 -17.34
C SER A 427 11.82 1.18 -18.13
N TYR A 428 10.63 1.77 -18.13
CA TYR A 428 9.48 1.33 -18.93
C TYR A 428 9.00 2.49 -19.79
N SER A 429 8.57 2.21 -21.03
CA SER A 429 8.04 3.23 -21.93
C SER A 429 6.68 2.84 -22.48
N PHE A 430 5.77 3.83 -22.56
CA PHE A 430 4.43 3.67 -23.12
C PHE A 430 4.09 4.86 -24.02
N THR A 431 3.44 4.62 -25.17
CA THR A 431 3.07 5.68 -26.12
C THR A 431 1.57 5.93 -26.07
N PHE A 432 1.16 7.16 -25.76
CA PHE A 432 -0.24 7.51 -25.57
C PHE A 432 -0.90 7.90 -26.89
N GLN A 433 -1.87 7.10 -27.36
CA GLN A 433 -2.52 7.30 -28.65
C GLN A 433 -3.93 7.92 -28.55
N LYS A 434 -4.50 8.00 -27.35
CA LYS A 434 -5.85 8.54 -27.10
C LYS A 434 -5.76 9.78 -26.21
N THR A 435 -6.44 10.85 -26.62
CA THR A 435 -6.60 12.06 -25.81
C THR A 435 -7.45 11.79 -24.58
N GLY A 436 -7.21 12.52 -23.50
CA GLY A 436 -7.93 12.36 -22.23
C GLY A 436 -7.02 12.42 -21.03
N THR A 437 -7.59 12.32 -19.83
CA THR A 437 -6.82 12.27 -18.58
C THR A 437 -6.82 10.86 -18.03
N ILE A 438 -5.62 10.31 -17.85
CA ILE A 438 -5.39 8.95 -17.35
C ILE A 438 -4.66 9.08 -16.01
N GLY A 439 -5.33 8.63 -14.95
CA GLY A 439 -4.67 8.40 -13.67
C GLY A 439 -3.93 7.07 -13.69
N TYR A 440 -2.78 7.01 -13.04
CA TYR A 440 -2.01 5.78 -12.86
C TYR A 440 -1.43 5.73 -11.46
N HIS A 441 -0.99 4.56 -11.03
CA HIS A 441 -0.37 4.34 -9.73
C HIS A 441 0.76 3.31 -9.83
N CYS A 442 1.52 3.15 -8.73
CA CYS A 442 2.41 2.01 -8.59
C CYS A 442 1.62 0.82 -8.05
N HIS A 443 1.54 -0.30 -8.77
CA HIS A 443 0.78 -1.48 -8.34
C HIS A 443 1.31 -2.07 -7.02
N LEU A 444 2.64 -2.03 -6.82
CA LEU A 444 3.28 -2.48 -5.57
C LEU A 444 3.08 -1.48 -4.42
N HIS A 445 2.83 -0.20 -4.75
CA HIS A 445 2.67 0.89 -3.78
C HIS A 445 1.47 1.78 -4.20
N PRO A 446 0.21 1.35 -4.01
CA PRO A 446 -0.96 2.02 -4.62
C PRO A 446 -1.22 3.46 -4.16
N SER A 447 -0.56 3.89 -3.08
CA SER A 447 -0.53 5.28 -2.62
C SER A 447 0.28 6.21 -3.53
N MET A 448 1.22 5.66 -4.30
CA MET A 448 1.98 6.38 -5.31
C MET A 448 1.08 6.59 -6.52
N GLN A 449 0.60 7.82 -6.72
CA GLN A 449 -0.30 8.15 -7.82
C GLN A 449 0.32 9.20 -8.73
N GLY A 450 0.07 9.06 -10.03
CA GLY A 450 0.39 10.05 -11.04
C GLY A 450 -0.77 10.29 -12.00
N LYS A 451 -0.66 11.33 -12.82
CA LYS A 451 -1.69 11.73 -13.78
C LYS A 451 -1.06 12.15 -15.10
N ILE A 452 -1.60 11.66 -16.20
CA ILE A 452 -1.20 12.04 -17.56
C ILE A 452 -2.40 12.66 -18.24
N THR A 453 -2.28 13.90 -18.69
CA THR A 453 -3.26 14.56 -19.55
C THR A 453 -2.73 14.56 -20.98
N VAL A 454 -3.41 13.84 -21.85
CA VAL A 454 -3.08 13.73 -23.28
C VAL A 454 -3.96 14.72 -24.05
N ILE A 455 -3.32 15.73 -24.65
CA ILE A 455 -3.95 16.71 -25.55
C ILE A 455 -3.65 16.34 -27.02
N GLU A 456 -4.33 16.98 -27.97
CA GLU A 456 -4.02 16.80 -29.41
C GLU A 456 -2.60 17.26 -29.78
#